data_AF-A0A5P2D9G2-F1
#
_entry.id   AF-A0A5P2D9G2-F1
#
_cell.length_a   1.000
_cell.length_b   1.000
_cell.length_c   1.000
_cell.angle_alpha   90.00
_cell.angle_beta   90.00
_cell.angle_gamma   90.00
#
_symmetry.space_group_name_H-M   'P 1'
#
loop_
_entity.id
_entity.type
_entity.pdbx_description
1 polymer ?
#
loop_
_entity_poly.entity_id
_entity_poly.type
_entity_poly.pdbx_seq_one_letter_code
_entity_poly.pdbx_strand_id
1 'polypeptide(L)'
;MLERKLRKNRTEVTFVLPADTPPGPVSVVGDFNGWQPGTHTLRPRKDGMRAVTVELPSSSTHSFRYLAADDHWFNDDSVLDLDGPNSRLHT
;
A
#
# COMPACT_ATOMS: atom_id res chain seq x y z
N MET A 1 7.18 1.14 3.15
CA MET A 1 6.99 1.90 4.41
C MET A 1 5.54 2.33 4.47
N LEU A 2 4.93 2.23 5.66
CA LEU A 2 3.55 2.66 5.88
C LEU A 2 3.51 3.82 6.86
N GLU A 3 2.92 4.94 6.45
CA GLU A 3 2.57 6.03 7.36
C GLU A 3 1.07 5.91 7.69
N ARG A 4 0.70 5.99 8.97
CA ARG A 4 -0.70 5.86 9.40
C ARG A 4 -1.12 7.11 10.16
N LYS A 5 -2.31 7.61 9.86
CA LYS A 5 -2.88 8.76 10.55
C LYS A 5 -4.33 8.47 10.92
N LEU A 6 -4.58 8.38 12.23
CA LEU A 6 -5.92 8.20 12.75
C LEU A 6 -6.73 9.49 12.59
N ARG A 7 -7.94 9.35 12.04
CA ARG A 7 -8.99 10.38 11.96
C ARG A 7 -10.19 9.91 12.75
N LYS A 8 -11.16 10.80 13.00
CA LYS A 8 -12.32 10.53 13.87
C LYS A 8 -12.99 9.17 13.60
N ASN A 9 -13.22 8.82 12.33
CA ASN A 9 -13.95 7.61 11.94
C ASN A 9 -13.19 6.72 10.92
N ARG A 10 -11.90 6.98 10.69
CA ARG A 10 -11.11 6.30 9.64
C ARG A 10 -9.62 6.42 9.92
N THR A 11 -8.85 5.55 9.32
CA THR A 11 -7.39 5.61 9.34
C THR A 11 -6.90 5.89 7.92
N GLU A 12 -6.20 7.01 7.75
CA GLU A 12 -5.49 7.31 6.51
C GLU A 12 -4.19 6.52 6.52
N VAL A 13 -4.02 5.61 5.56
CA VAL A 13 -2.79 4.84 5.38
C VAL A 13 -2.11 5.32 4.10
N THR A 14 -0.91 5.87 4.26
CA THR A 14 -0.06 6.27 3.15
C THR A 14 0.99 5.20 2.92
N PHE A 15 0.91 4.56 1.77
CA PHE A 15 1.89 3.60 1.28
C PHE A 15 3.03 4.36 0.62
N VAL A 16 4.25 4.18 1.09
CA VAL A 16 5.43 4.92 0.62
C VAL A 16 6.51 3.93 0.18
N LEU A 17 7.01 4.13 -1.04
CA LEU A 17 8.11 3.38 -1.63
C LEU A 17 9.12 4.34 -2.28
N PRO A 18 10.39 3.93 -2.46
CA PRO A 18 11.31 4.65 -3.34
C PRO A 18 10.71 4.80 -4.74
N ALA A 19 10.91 5.95 -5.38
CA ALA A 19 10.37 6.22 -6.71
C ALA A 19 10.93 5.24 -7.76
N ASP A 20 12.20 4.87 -7.62
CA ASP A 20 12.94 4.08 -8.61
C ASP A 20 13.03 2.57 -8.25
N THR A 21 12.47 2.16 -7.11
CA THR A 21 12.55 0.77 -6.64
C THR A 21 11.19 0.23 -6.17
N PRO A 22 10.62 -0.80 -6.83
CA PRO A 22 10.97 -1.27 -8.19
C PRO A 22 10.69 -0.21 -9.28
N PRO A 23 11.38 -0.27 -10.44
CA PRO A 23 11.17 0.66 -11.53
C PRO A 23 9.75 0.54 -12.13
N GLY A 24 9.27 1.63 -12.72
CA GLY A 24 7.95 1.67 -13.36
C GLY A 24 6.79 1.97 -12.39
N PRO A 25 5.54 1.90 -12.87
CA PRO A 25 4.37 2.15 -12.04
C PRO A 25 4.19 1.03 -11.01
N VAL A 26 3.81 1.40 -9.79
CA VAL A 26 3.40 0.46 -8.75
C VAL A 26 2.01 0.80 -8.27
N SER A 27 1.17 -0.21 -8.12
CA SER A 27 -0.15 -0.11 -7.51
C SER A 27 -0.15 -0.85 -6.18
N VAL A 28 -0.80 -0.27 -5.17
CA VAL A 28 -1.22 -1.04 -4.00
C VAL A 28 -2.55 -1.71 -4.31
N VAL A 29 -2.69 -2.96 -3.88
CA VAL A 29 -3.83 -3.83 -4.16
C VAL A 29 -4.20 -4.56 -2.87
N GLY A 30 -5.48 -4.64 -2.53
CA GLY A 30 -5.91 -5.31 -1.31
C GLY A 30 -7.42 -5.49 -1.23
N ASP A 31 -7.91 -6.03 -0.12
CA ASP A 31 -9.36 -6.22 0.06
C ASP A 31 -10.18 -4.93 -0.10
N PHE A 32 -9.64 -3.79 0.35
CA PHE A 32 -10.26 -2.48 0.31
C PHE A 32 -10.52 -1.94 -1.09
N ASN A 33 -9.86 -2.50 -2.11
CA ASN A 33 -10.11 -2.18 -3.52
C ASN A 33 -10.50 -3.40 -4.35
N GLY A 34 -10.93 -4.49 -3.70
CA GLY A 34 -11.36 -5.71 -4.39
C GLY A 34 -10.24 -6.41 -5.17
N TRP A 35 -8.99 -6.26 -4.72
CA TRP A 35 -7.81 -6.77 -5.40
C TRP A 35 -7.64 -6.27 -6.84
N GLN A 36 -8.04 -5.02 -7.11
CA GLN A 36 -7.99 -4.43 -8.45
C GLN A 36 -6.73 -3.55 -8.67
N PRO A 37 -5.81 -3.95 -9.57
CA PRO A 37 -4.68 -3.11 -9.98
C PRO A 37 -5.08 -1.79 -10.62
N GLY A 38 -4.27 -0.74 -10.43
CA GLY A 38 -4.46 0.56 -11.07
C GLY A 38 -5.43 1.50 -10.35
N THR A 39 -6.24 0.99 -9.41
CA THR A 39 -7.12 1.82 -8.58
C THR A 39 -6.32 2.73 -7.64
N HIS A 40 -5.23 2.22 -7.08
CA HIS A 40 -4.38 2.95 -6.13
C HIS A 40 -2.90 2.91 -6.57
N THR A 41 -2.59 3.60 -7.65
CA THR A 41 -1.21 3.76 -8.15
C THR A 41 -0.43 4.76 -7.30
N LEU A 42 0.79 4.38 -6.89
CA LEU A 42 1.72 5.25 -6.19
C LEU A 42 2.21 6.34 -7.14
N ARG A 43 2.11 7.60 -6.70
CA ARG A 43 2.55 8.76 -7.47
C ARG A 43 3.88 9.30 -6.94
N PRO A 44 4.79 9.74 -7.82
CA PRO A 44 6.04 10.37 -7.40
C PRO A 44 5.81 11.58 -6.50
N ARG A 45 6.66 11.72 -5.49
CA ARG A 45 6.75 12.87 -4.58
C ARG A 45 8.10 13.58 -4.83
N LYS A 46 8.23 14.81 -4.32
CA LYS A 46 9.43 15.65 -4.52
C LYS A 46 10.66 15.18 -3.73
N ASP A 47 10.48 14.26 -2.80
CA ASP A 47 11.48 13.72 -1.87
C ASP A 47 12.18 12.46 -2.42
N GLY A 48 11.97 12.11 -3.69
CA GLY A 48 12.52 10.90 -4.30
C GLY A 48 11.73 9.63 -3.95
N MET A 49 10.62 9.77 -3.22
CA MET A 49 9.69 8.67 -2.95
C MET A 49 8.50 8.72 -3.92
N ARG A 50 7.67 7.70 -3.84
CA ARG A 50 6.32 7.69 -4.39
C ARG A 50 5.35 7.22 -3.32
N ALA A 51 4.13 7.73 -3.36
CA ALA A 51 3.13 7.35 -2.39
C ALA A 51 1.71 7.36 -2.92
N VAL A 52 0.84 6.66 -2.21
CA VAL A 52 -0.61 6.73 -2.35
C VAL A 52 -1.23 6.66 -0.96
N THR A 53 -2.28 7.45 -0.72
CA THR A 53 -3.03 7.44 0.53
C THR A 53 -4.37 6.77 0.28
N VAL A 54 -4.70 5.79 1.13
CA VAL A 54 -5.98 5.07 1.14
C VAL A 54 -6.66 5.33 2.48
N GLU A 55 -7.95 5.61 2.43
CA GLU A 55 -8.78 5.79 3.62
C GLU A 55 -9.45 4.47 3.97
N LEU A 56 -9.15 3.93 5.15
CA LEU A 56 -9.65 2.64 5.60
C LEU A 56 -10.47 2.79 6.89
N PRO A 57 -11.44 1.90 7.16
CA PRO A 57 -12.10 1.83 8.45
C PRO A 57 -11.09 1.67 9.59
N SER A 58 -11.29 2.37 10.70
CA SER A 58 -10.46 2.19 11.89
C SER A 58 -10.77 0.87 12.60
N SER A 59 -9.81 0.34 13.35
CA SER A 59 -9.92 -0.91 14.11
C SER A 59 -10.26 -2.12 13.25
N SER A 60 -9.70 -2.17 12.03
CA SER A 60 -9.92 -3.24 11.05
C SER A 60 -8.59 -3.86 10.63
N THR A 61 -8.64 -5.07 10.09
CA THR A 61 -7.49 -5.75 9.51
C THR A 61 -7.73 -5.93 8.02
N HIS A 62 -6.76 -5.53 7.22
CA HIS A 62 -6.79 -5.56 5.78
C HIS A 62 -5.61 -6.34 5.23
N SER A 63 -5.83 -7.16 4.20
CA SER A 63 -4.77 -7.83 3.45
C SER A 63 -4.46 -7.03 2.18
N PHE A 64 -3.18 -6.76 1.94
CA PHE A 64 -2.72 -6.00 0.78
C PHE A 64 -1.40 -6.52 0.22
N ARG A 65 -1.06 -6.10 -1.00
CA ARG A 65 0.18 -6.39 -1.69
C ARG A 65 0.49 -5.30 -2.74
N TYR A 66 1.76 -5.16 -3.12
CA TYR A 66 2.14 -4.26 -4.21
C TYR A 66 2.28 -5.02 -5.52
N LEU A 67 1.82 -4.38 -6.60
CA LEU A 67 2.00 -4.84 -7.97
C LEU A 67 2.82 -3.80 -8.74
N ALA A 68 4.02 -4.19 -9.15
CA ALA A 68 4.88 -3.41 -10.03
C ALA A 68 4.64 -3.75 -11.50
N ALA A 69 5.42 -3.12 -12.39
CA ALA A 69 5.54 -3.50 -13.78
C ALA A 69 5.90 -4.99 -13.94
N ASP A 70 5.62 -5.54 -15.12
CA ASP A 70 5.89 -6.95 -15.47
C ASP A 70 5.21 -7.97 -14.54
N ASP A 71 4.04 -7.61 -14.00
CA ASP A 71 3.26 -8.42 -13.06
C ASP A 71 4.06 -8.86 -11.81
N HIS A 72 5.05 -8.06 -11.42
CA HIS A 72 5.88 -8.35 -10.26
C HIS A 72 5.17 -8.01 -8.95
N TRP A 73 4.83 -9.05 -8.18
CA TRP A 73 4.16 -8.93 -6.89
C TRP A 73 5.12 -8.98 -5.71
N PHE A 74 5.09 -7.97 -4.84
CA PHE A 74 5.96 -7.89 -3.67
C PHE A 74 5.23 -7.33 -2.45
N ASN A 75 5.79 -7.62 -1.27
CA ASN A 75 5.23 -7.21 0.02
C ASN A 75 5.92 -5.95 0.54
N ASP A 76 5.34 -5.33 1.56
CA ASP A 76 6.02 -4.24 2.26
C ASP A 76 7.02 -4.81 3.27
N ASP A 77 8.32 -4.53 3.12
CA ASP A 77 9.36 -4.98 4.05
C ASP A 77 9.18 -4.47 5.49
N SER A 78 8.40 -3.39 5.70
CA SER A 78 8.10 -2.90 7.05
C SER A 78 6.98 -3.69 7.74
N VAL A 79 6.29 -4.58 7.03
CA VAL A 79 5.20 -5.40 7.56
C VAL A 79 5.72 -6.81 7.84
N LEU A 80 5.75 -7.16 9.13
CA LEU A 80 6.13 -8.49 9.60
C LEU A 80 4.94 -9.46 9.68
N ASP A 81 3.71 -8.93 9.76
CA ASP A 81 2.50 -9.76 9.83
C ASP A 81 1.99 -10.11 8.43
N LEU A 82 1.88 -11.41 8.13
CA LEU A 82 1.57 -11.93 6.81
C LEU A 82 0.30 -12.79 6.85
N ASP A 83 -0.56 -12.60 5.86
CA ASP A 83 -1.73 -13.43 5.56
C ASP A 83 -1.42 -14.28 4.32
N GLY A 84 -0.71 -15.39 4.54
CA GLY A 84 -0.16 -16.20 3.44
C GLY A 84 0.83 -15.38 2.60
N PRO A 85 0.58 -15.14 1.30
CA PRO A 85 1.50 -14.35 0.47
C PRO A 85 1.33 -12.83 0.63
N ASN A 86 0.35 -12.36 1.39
CA ASN A 86 -0.04 -10.95 1.48
C ASN A 86 0.42 -10.30 2.78
N SER A 87 0.64 -8.99 2.76
CA SER A 87 0.91 -8.18 3.96
C SER A 87 -0.37 -7.85 4.71
N ARG A 88 -0.37 -7.95 6.05
CA ARG A 88 -1.47 -7.49 6.90
C ARG A 88 -1.28 -6.06 7.36
N LEU A 89 -2.35 -5.29 7.23
CA LEU A 89 -2.46 -3.91 7.64
C LEU A 89 -3.55 -3.77 8.70
N HIS A 90 -3.16 -3.36 9.90
CA HIS A 90 -4.09 -3.01 10.96
C HIS A 90 -4.31 -1.50 11.00
N THR A 91 -5.57 -1.09 11.01
CA THR A 91 -5.99 0.31 11.01
C THR A 91 -6.75 0.70 12.26
#